data_AF-A0A316MLS8-F1
#
_entry.id   AF-A0A316MLS8-F1
#
_cell.length_a   1.000
_cell.length_b   1.000
_cell.length_c   1.000
_cell.angle_alpha   90.00
_cell.angle_beta   90.00
_cell.angle_gamma   90.00
#
_symmetry.space_group_name_H-M   'P 1'
#
loop_
_entity.id
_entity.type
_entity.pdbx_description
1 polymer ?
#
loop_
_entity_poly.entity_id
_entity_poly.type
_entity_poly.pdbx_seq_one_letter_code
_entity_poly.pdbx_strand_id
1 'polypeptide(L)'
;MFHQSCHNQEQGEAMKRLKLVAVVCGLVILGFTAFAGAAEGMKRILVFGDSNTFGYVEDAQGIVNRLPLNTAWPGRMAALLGADYDVVVEGLSGRTTNMDSPERSGTGIIPGAGMNGAAYLPAALSSHMPLDMVIIMLGTNDLRKDRGRNAPDIASGIMQLVSIIQKGEWQQRTHFPIPKVLVICPPKLNLRQSPYKNAFEGSLAKSEALPGILRPLVESSGALFFDAATVVPFARGADEIHLSAENHAVLAQAVAGEVRKAFSDPDNDMTTNKKANMNGITEVFPRGGVNAAYARYFVGNSYLNMLSTEGVIIGNVTFEPGCRNNWHTHHAAKGGGQILLCTAGRGWYQEWGKPARELHPGDVVNIPAGVKHWHGAAKDSWFVHLAVEVPGENAKNEWHEPVNESDYNRLP
;
A
#
# COMPACT_ATOMS: atom_id res chain seq x y z
N MET A 1 18.74 52.90 70.78
CA MET A 1 18.94 53.03 69.33
C MET A 1 20.19 52.25 68.93
N PHE A 2 20.10 50.94 68.86
CA PHE A 2 21.21 50.03 68.57
C PHE A 2 20.53 48.75 68.04
N HIS A 3 20.98 48.03 67.03
CA HIS A 3 22.25 48.03 66.33
C HIS A 3 22.06 47.21 65.06
N GLN A 4 22.76 47.58 64.01
CA GLN A 4 23.01 46.73 62.85
C GLN A 4 24.32 45.98 63.11
N SER A 5 24.28 44.65 63.06
CA SER A 5 25.24 43.78 62.35
C SER A 5 25.57 42.44 63.06
N CYS A 6 25.68 41.43 62.19
CA CYS A 6 26.50 40.21 62.25
C CYS A 6 26.09 39.00 63.10
N HIS A 7 25.87 37.91 62.35
CA HIS A 7 26.64 36.65 62.34
C HIS A 7 25.88 35.36 62.64
N ASN A 8 25.78 34.57 61.56
CA ASN A 8 26.06 33.13 61.42
C ASN A 8 25.18 32.07 62.12
N GLN A 9 25.00 31.01 61.33
CA GLN A 9 24.77 29.60 61.69
C GLN A 9 23.38 29.27 62.26
N GLU A 10 22.48 28.63 61.53
CA GLU A 10 22.61 27.30 60.88
C GLU A 10 22.85 26.17 61.91
N GLN A 11 21.90 25.23 61.91
CA GLN A 11 21.89 23.92 62.57
C GLN A 11 21.48 23.84 64.06
N GLY A 12 20.39 23.11 64.28
CA GLY A 12 20.05 22.50 65.57
C GLY A 12 18.60 22.77 65.96
N GLU A 13 17.89 21.73 66.38
CA GLU A 13 16.58 21.80 67.07
C GLU A 13 15.29 21.97 66.25
N ALA A 14 15.08 21.11 65.25
CA ALA A 14 13.72 20.63 64.97
C ALA A 14 13.69 19.10 64.91
N MET A 15 14.21 18.47 65.97
CA MET A 15 14.18 17.02 66.16
C MET A 15 13.75 16.73 67.60
N LYS A 16 12.74 15.86 67.75
CA LYS A 16 12.26 15.18 68.98
C LYS A 16 11.07 15.78 69.74
N ARG A 17 9.88 15.50 69.21
CA ARG A 17 8.80 14.71 69.87
C ARG A 17 8.07 13.96 68.71
N LEU A 18 8.24 12.67 68.38
CA LEU A 18 8.33 11.42 69.15
C LEU A 18 7.10 11.27 70.07
N LYS A 19 6.16 10.31 69.99
CA LYS A 19 6.00 8.96 69.39
C LYS A 19 4.47 8.68 69.47
N LEU A 20 3.79 7.95 68.59
CA LEU A 20 3.62 6.47 68.54
C LEU A 20 2.44 6.28 67.54
N VAL A 21 2.47 5.47 66.48
CA VAL A 21 2.56 4.00 66.43
C VAL A 21 3.00 3.59 65.02
N ALA A 22 4.00 2.72 64.95
CA ALA A 22 4.43 2.00 63.75
C ALA A 22 3.55 0.77 63.50
N VAL A 23 3.47 0.28 62.25
CA VAL A 23 3.62 -1.15 61.85
C VAL A 23 3.26 -1.33 60.35
N VAL A 24 4.30 -1.66 59.59
CA VAL A 24 4.38 -2.67 58.50
C VAL A 24 3.63 -2.46 57.16
N CYS A 25 4.42 -2.21 56.11
CA CYS A 25 4.42 -2.77 54.74
C CYS A 25 5.04 -1.69 53.82
N GLY A 26 6.26 -1.81 53.30
CA GLY A 26 6.74 -2.88 52.43
C GLY A 26 6.65 -2.40 50.97
N LEU A 27 7.76 -1.89 50.43
CA LEU A 27 8.12 -1.77 49.00
C LEU A 27 6.98 -1.73 47.97
N VAL A 28 6.74 -0.58 47.33
CA VAL A 28 6.46 -0.49 45.88
C VAL A 28 6.94 0.87 45.35
N ILE A 29 8.15 0.89 44.78
CA ILE A 29 8.47 1.78 43.67
C ILE A 29 8.02 1.01 42.43
N LEU A 30 6.92 1.40 41.80
CA LEU A 30 6.52 0.96 40.45
C LEU A 30 5.37 1.83 39.93
N GLY A 31 5.62 2.45 38.78
CA GLY A 31 4.67 2.66 37.69
C GLY A 31 3.38 3.41 37.97
N PHE A 32 3.35 4.71 37.65
CA PHE A 32 2.14 5.35 37.13
C PHE A 32 2.39 5.79 35.68
N THR A 33 2.33 4.82 34.77
CA THR A 33 1.98 5.04 33.37
C THR A 33 0.70 4.29 33.11
N ALA A 34 -0.42 4.99 33.16
CA ALA A 34 -1.69 4.51 32.61
C ALA A 34 -2.47 5.75 32.16
N PHE A 35 -2.08 6.29 31.00
CA PHE A 35 -2.99 7.13 30.23
C PHE A 35 -3.80 6.20 29.33
N ALA A 36 -5.11 6.25 29.54
CA ALA A 36 -6.20 5.56 28.84
C ALA A 36 -5.80 4.93 27.49
N GLY A 37 -5.72 3.60 27.49
CA GLY A 37 -5.66 2.82 26.27
C GLY A 37 -6.93 3.00 25.45
N ALA A 38 -6.77 3.45 24.20
CA ALA A 38 -7.54 2.81 23.13
C ALA A 38 -7.32 1.30 23.28
N ALA A 39 -8.39 0.50 23.22
CA ALA A 39 -8.33 -0.95 23.43
C ALA A 39 -7.06 -1.53 22.76
N GLU A 40 -6.10 -1.95 23.57
CA GLU A 40 -4.80 -2.43 23.09
C GLU A 40 -5.05 -3.56 22.07
N GLY A 41 -4.76 -3.29 20.79
CA GLY A 41 -4.84 -4.27 19.70
C GLY A 41 -5.83 -3.95 18.57
N MET A 42 -6.80 -3.05 18.75
CA MET A 42 -7.79 -2.75 17.71
C MET A 42 -7.27 -1.70 16.70
N LYS A 43 -7.27 -2.04 15.40
CA LYS A 43 -6.80 -1.14 14.33
C LYS A 43 -7.93 -0.25 13.84
N ARG A 44 -7.75 1.07 13.89
CA ARG A 44 -8.77 2.04 13.44
C ARG A 44 -8.53 2.48 12.00
N ILE A 45 -9.56 2.31 11.16
CA ILE A 45 -9.53 2.61 9.72
C ILE A 45 -10.55 3.69 9.42
N LEU A 46 -10.07 4.79 8.84
CA LEU A 46 -10.94 5.82 8.25
C LEU A 46 -11.17 5.52 6.77
N VAL A 47 -12.43 5.35 6.37
CA VAL A 47 -12.82 5.20 4.96
C VAL A 47 -13.37 6.52 4.44
N PHE A 48 -12.57 7.23 3.65
CA PHE A 48 -12.86 8.55 3.12
C PHE A 48 -13.25 8.47 1.64
N GLY A 49 -14.48 8.87 1.30
CA GLY A 49 -14.94 8.77 -0.09
C GLY A 49 -16.19 9.55 -0.42
N ASP A 50 -16.78 9.22 -1.55
CA ASP A 50 -17.97 9.88 -2.09
C ASP A 50 -19.27 9.06 -1.88
N SER A 51 -20.22 9.16 -2.80
CA SER A 51 -21.51 8.46 -2.78
C SER A 51 -21.36 6.93 -2.80
N ASN A 52 -20.32 6.40 -3.47
CA ASN A 52 -20.06 4.96 -3.47
C ASN A 52 -19.50 4.48 -2.13
N THR A 53 -18.92 5.37 -1.32
CA THR A 53 -18.55 5.07 0.08
C THR A 53 -19.73 5.29 1.02
N PHE A 54 -20.55 6.31 0.77
CA PHE A 54 -21.79 6.55 1.50
C PHE A 54 -22.77 5.37 1.40
N GLY A 55 -22.81 4.71 0.23
CA GLY A 55 -23.78 3.66 -0.10
C GLY A 55 -25.03 4.26 -0.73
N TYR A 56 -24.86 5.17 -1.68
CA TYR A 56 -25.96 5.83 -2.38
C TYR A 56 -26.86 4.80 -3.09
N VAL A 57 -28.15 4.94 -2.87
CA VAL A 57 -29.19 4.29 -3.67
C VAL A 57 -30.30 5.30 -3.91
N GLU A 58 -30.94 5.20 -5.06
CA GLU A 58 -32.07 6.04 -5.44
C GLU A 58 -33.24 5.11 -5.75
N ASP A 59 -34.40 5.40 -5.18
CA ASP A 59 -35.60 4.61 -5.47
C ASP A 59 -36.23 5.00 -6.81
N ALA A 60 -37.29 4.30 -7.21
CA ALA A 60 -37.99 4.55 -8.47
C ALA A 60 -38.66 5.94 -8.54
N GLN A 61 -38.76 6.65 -7.41
CA GLN A 61 -39.32 8.00 -7.30
C GLN A 61 -38.23 9.09 -7.31
N GLY A 62 -36.95 8.71 -7.38
CA GLY A 62 -35.83 9.64 -7.36
C GLY A 62 -35.41 10.08 -5.96
N ILE A 63 -35.88 9.41 -4.91
CA ILE A 63 -35.50 9.75 -3.54
C ILE A 63 -34.18 9.06 -3.19
N VAL A 64 -33.21 9.89 -2.79
CA VAL A 64 -31.90 9.44 -2.34
C VAL A 64 -32.03 8.78 -0.97
N ASN A 65 -31.57 7.54 -0.90
CA ASN A 65 -31.50 6.71 0.28
C ASN A 65 -30.05 6.23 0.49
N ARG A 66 -29.83 5.59 1.65
CA ARG A 66 -28.54 4.97 1.99
C ARG A 66 -28.73 3.47 2.15
N LEU A 67 -27.87 2.69 1.51
CA LEU A 67 -27.77 1.27 1.77
C LEU A 67 -27.48 1.05 3.27
N PRO A 68 -28.07 -0.01 3.87
CA PRO A 68 -27.66 -0.43 5.20
C PRO A 68 -26.14 -0.57 5.29
N LEU A 69 -25.56 -0.22 6.43
CA LEU A 69 -24.10 -0.20 6.59
C LEU A 69 -23.48 -1.58 6.30
N ASN A 70 -24.14 -2.66 6.74
CA ASN A 70 -23.74 -4.06 6.46
C ASN A 70 -23.96 -4.50 5.01
N THR A 71 -24.54 -3.65 4.16
CA THR A 71 -24.68 -3.86 2.71
C THR A 71 -23.68 -3.01 1.93
N ALA A 72 -23.44 -1.77 2.36
CA ALA A 72 -22.41 -0.91 1.77
C ALA A 72 -21.01 -1.51 1.99
N TRP A 73 -20.11 -1.27 1.05
CA TRP A 73 -18.80 -1.91 1.03
C TRP A 73 -17.94 -1.62 2.28
N PRO A 74 -17.97 -0.42 2.91
CA PRO A 74 -17.15 -0.18 4.10
C PRO A 74 -17.61 -1.01 5.30
N GLY A 75 -18.94 -1.12 5.51
CA GLY A 75 -19.47 -1.92 6.62
C GLY A 75 -19.40 -3.43 6.36
N ARG A 76 -19.55 -3.87 5.10
CA ARG A 76 -19.22 -5.26 4.72
C ARG A 76 -17.74 -5.57 4.95
N MET A 77 -16.85 -4.67 4.57
CA MET A 77 -15.41 -4.81 4.81
C MET A 77 -15.14 -4.91 6.31
N ALA A 78 -15.74 -4.04 7.13
CA ALA A 78 -15.63 -4.10 8.58
C ALA A 78 -16.07 -5.47 9.14
N ALA A 79 -17.23 -5.98 8.69
CA ALA A 79 -17.73 -7.29 9.09
C ALA A 79 -16.79 -8.43 8.67
N LEU A 80 -16.17 -8.34 7.49
CA LEU A 80 -15.17 -9.30 7.03
C LEU A 80 -13.90 -9.23 7.88
N LEU A 81 -13.42 -8.02 8.19
CA LEU A 81 -12.20 -7.81 8.99
C LEU A 81 -12.35 -8.32 10.43
N GLY A 82 -13.55 -8.22 11.01
CA GLY A 82 -13.84 -8.74 12.34
C GLY A 82 -13.56 -7.73 13.47
N ALA A 83 -13.59 -8.21 14.70
CA ALA A 83 -13.56 -7.36 15.91
C ALA A 83 -12.21 -6.65 16.15
N ASP A 84 -11.13 -7.08 15.49
CA ASP A 84 -9.81 -6.45 15.62
C ASP A 84 -9.69 -5.12 14.86
N TYR A 85 -10.74 -4.72 14.14
CA TYR A 85 -10.75 -3.50 13.34
C TYR A 85 -11.96 -2.63 13.69
N ASP A 86 -11.72 -1.34 13.90
CA ASP A 86 -12.78 -0.33 13.92
C ASP A 86 -12.77 0.44 12.60
N VAL A 87 -13.92 0.52 11.94
CA VAL A 87 -14.07 1.15 10.63
C VAL A 87 -15.00 2.35 10.74
N VAL A 88 -14.46 3.53 10.50
CA VAL A 88 -15.20 4.79 10.43
C VAL A 88 -15.47 5.14 8.98
N VAL A 89 -16.72 5.46 8.65
CA VAL A 89 -17.14 5.76 7.27
C VAL A 89 -17.41 7.24 7.10
N GLU A 90 -16.50 7.93 6.41
CA GLU A 90 -16.62 9.33 5.96
C GLU A 90 -16.94 9.38 4.46
N GLY A 91 -18.12 8.85 4.09
CA GLY A 91 -18.65 8.92 2.71
C GLY A 91 -19.59 10.10 2.52
N LEU A 92 -19.32 10.97 1.54
CA LEU A 92 -20.16 12.13 1.22
C LEU A 92 -20.51 12.15 -0.28
N SER A 93 -21.79 11.91 -0.60
CA SER A 93 -22.27 11.96 -1.98
C SER A 93 -21.91 13.27 -2.67
N GLY A 94 -21.26 13.18 -3.84
CA GLY A 94 -20.81 14.33 -4.63
C GLY A 94 -19.43 14.89 -4.25
N ARG A 95 -18.75 14.37 -3.22
CA ARG A 95 -17.41 14.82 -2.82
C ARG A 95 -16.41 14.68 -3.98
N THR A 96 -15.64 15.73 -4.23
CA THR A 96 -14.53 15.72 -5.18
C THR A 96 -13.20 15.54 -4.47
N THR A 97 -12.12 15.33 -5.20
CA THR A 97 -10.77 15.27 -4.61
C THR A 97 -10.41 16.58 -3.89
N ASN A 98 -10.44 17.71 -4.59
CA ASN A 98 -9.99 19.00 -4.06
C ASN A 98 -10.69 20.22 -4.70
N MET A 99 -11.97 20.08 -5.11
CA MET A 99 -12.76 21.19 -5.68
C MET A 99 -13.90 21.63 -4.77
N ASP A 100 -14.03 22.94 -4.63
CA ASP A 100 -15.19 23.56 -4.02
C ASP A 100 -16.43 23.40 -4.90
N SER A 101 -17.59 23.33 -4.26
CA SER A 101 -18.88 23.37 -4.96
C SER A 101 -19.36 24.80 -5.16
N PRO A 102 -20.09 25.07 -6.27
CA PRO A 102 -20.69 26.38 -6.51
C PRO A 102 -21.60 26.83 -5.36
N GLU A 103 -21.70 28.14 -5.12
CA GLU A 103 -22.56 28.71 -4.07
C GLU A 103 -24.06 28.48 -4.30
N ARG A 104 -24.50 28.36 -5.55
CA ARG A 104 -25.88 28.00 -5.89
C ARG A 104 -26.01 26.50 -6.03
N SER A 105 -26.12 25.84 -4.89
CA SER A 105 -26.34 24.40 -4.87
C SER A 105 -27.85 24.12 -4.76
N GLY A 106 -28.40 23.34 -5.70
CA GLY A 106 -29.76 22.80 -5.58
C GLY A 106 -29.87 21.85 -4.38
N THR A 107 -31.02 21.20 -4.19
CA THR A 107 -31.24 20.27 -3.07
C THR A 107 -30.13 19.20 -3.03
N GLY A 108 -29.33 19.18 -1.96
CA GLY A 108 -28.40 18.09 -1.64
C GLY A 108 -26.89 18.35 -1.86
N ILE A 109 -26.47 19.50 -2.39
CA ILE A 109 -25.04 19.85 -2.51
C ILE A 109 -24.68 20.89 -1.43
N ILE A 110 -23.57 20.67 -0.72
CA ILE A 110 -23.05 21.63 0.28
C ILE A 110 -22.21 22.68 -0.47
N PRO A 111 -22.51 23.99 -0.36
CA PRO A 111 -21.77 25.01 -1.10
C PRO A 111 -20.33 25.19 -0.57
N GLY A 112 -19.47 25.78 -1.40
CA GLY A 112 -18.09 26.10 -1.06
C GLY A 112 -17.25 24.84 -0.77
N ALA A 113 -16.42 24.90 0.27
CA ALA A 113 -15.49 23.83 0.62
C ALA A 113 -16.16 22.54 1.14
N GLY A 114 -17.48 22.50 1.34
CA GLY A 114 -18.17 21.35 1.93
C GLY A 114 -18.05 20.05 1.12
N MET A 115 -17.86 20.14 -0.20
CA MET A 115 -17.67 18.99 -1.10
C MET A 115 -16.20 18.79 -1.51
N ASN A 116 -15.30 19.65 -1.02
CA ASN A 116 -13.88 19.60 -1.30
C ASN A 116 -13.20 18.61 -0.34
N GLY A 117 -12.79 17.46 -0.87
CA GLY A 117 -12.14 16.41 -0.07
C GLY A 117 -10.91 16.94 0.67
N ALA A 118 -10.03 17.67 -0.01
CA ALA A 118 -8.79 18.20 0.57
C ALA A 118 -9.04 19.25 1.66
N ALA A 119 -10.10 20.06 1.54
CA ALA A 119 -10.45 21.04 2.56
C ALA A 119 -11.02 20.40 3.83
N TYR A 120 -11.83 19.33 3.68
CA TYR A 120 -12.47 18.65 4.81
C TYR A 120 -11.58 17.59 5.48
N LEU A 121 -10.72 16.90 4.72
CA LEU A 121 -9.92 15.77 5.18
C LEU A 121 -9.11 16.05 6.47
N PRO A 122 -8.41 17.20 6.64
CA PRO A 122 -7.70 17.49 7.89
C PRO A 122 -8.60 17.44 9.14
N ALA A 123 -9.84 17.94 9.04
CA ALA A 123 -10.79 17.92 10.15
C ALA A 123 -11.27 16.50 10.44
N ALA A 124 -11.56 15.70 9.41
CA ALA A 124 -11.92 14.30 9.56
C ALA A 124 -10.79 13.47 10.20
N LEU A 125 -9.55 13.63 9.73
CA LEU A 125 -8.38 12.96 10.31
C LEU A 125 -8.21 13.32 11.78
N SER A 126 -8.28 14.62 12.10
CA SER A 126 -8.13 15.11 13.48
C SER A 126 -9.19 14.55 14.43
N SER A 127 -10.44 14.48 13.95
CA SER A 127 -11.59 14.07 14.76
C SER A 127 -11.61 12.57 15.07
N HIS A 128 -10.93 11.76 14.25
CA HIS A 128 -10.95 10.29 14.35
C HIS A 128 -9.63 9.68 14.82
N MET A 129 -8.68 10.50 15.29
CA MET A 129 -7.42 10.02 15.89
C MET A 129 -7.64 9.12 17.12
N PRO A 130 -6.73 8.15 17.40
CA PRO A 130 -5.63 7.70 16.54
C PRO A 130 -6.13 6.84 15.37
N LEU A 131 -5.44 6.91 14.23
CA LEU A 131 -5.76 6.13 13.02
C LEU A 131 -4.58 5.25 12.65
N ASP A 132 -4.87 4.01 12.26
CA ASP A 132 -3.87 3.06 11.75
C ASP A 132 -3.84 3.06 10.22
N MET A 133 -4.99 3.32 9.58
CA MET A 133 -5.10 3.46 8.12
C MET A 133 -6.16 4.47 7.72
N VAL A 134 -5.92 5.13 6.58
CA VAL A 134 -6.90 5.91 5.84
C VAL A 134 -7.06 5.29 4.45
N ILE A 135 -8.28 4.91 4.11
CA ILE A 135 -8.66 4.44 2.78
C ILE A 135 -9.32 5.59 2.03
N ILE A 136 -8.81 5.94 0.85
CA ILE A 136 -9.39 6.96 -0.02
C ILE A 136 -10.02 6.29 -1.24
N MET A 137 -11.31 6.53 -1.48
CA MET A 137 -11.94 6.22 -2.77
C MET A 137 -12.68 7.45 -3.27
N LEU A 138 -11.98 8.26 -4.07
CA LEU A 138 -12.46 9.51 -4.67
C LEU A 138 -11.99 9.63 -6.12
N GLY A 139 -12.56 10.58 -6.85
CA GLY A 139 -12.24 10.89 -8.24
C GLY A 139 -13.42 10.70 -9.19
N THR A 140 -14.47 9.97 -8.80
CA THR A 140 -15.65 9.79 -9.65
C THR A 140 -16.32 11.13 -9.98
N ASN A 141 -16.56 11.98 -8.98
CA ASN A 141 -17.19 13.29 -9.21
C ASN A 141 -16.33 14.25 -10.02
N ASP A 142 -15.00 14.09 -9.97
CA ASP A 142 -14.05 14.86 -10.78
C ASP A 142 -14.10 14.50 -12.27
N LEU A 143 -14.63 13.30 -12.62
CA LEU A 143 -14.82 12.89 -14.01
C LEU A 143 -15.90 13.70 -14.74
N ARG A 144 -16.81 14.35 -14.00
CA ARG A 144 -17.88 15.15 -14.59
C ARG A 144 -17.33 16.20 -15.55
N LYS A 145 -18.05 16.41 -16.66
CA LYS A 145 -17.67 17.37 -17.71
C LYS A 145 -17.55 18.79 -17.16
N ASP A 146 -18.48 19.18 -16.28
CA ASP A 146 -18.55 20.52 -15.67
C ASP A 146 -17.41 20.81 -14.67
N ARG A 147 -16.55 19.84 -14.36
CA ARG A 147 -15.35 20.03 -13.53
C ARG A 147 -14.11 20.41 -14.33
N GLY A 148 -14.13 20.21 -15.66
CA GLY A 148 -13.02 20.62 -16.54
C GLY A 148 -11.70 19.88 -16.30
N ARG A 149 -11.72 18.69 -15.67
CA ARG A 149 -10.51 17.91 -15.32
C ARG A 149 -10.21 16.78 -16.27
N ASN A 150 -8.92 16.54 -16.52
CA ASN A 150 -8.38 15.34 -17.17
C ASN A 150 -7.87 14.32 -16.12
N ALA A 151 -7.46 13.13 -16.56
CA ALA A 151 -6.98 12.09 -15.64
C ALA A 151 -5.75 12.50 -14.79
N PRO A 152 -4.71 13.16 -15.34
CA PRO A 152 -3.64 13.76 -14.54
C PRO A 152 -4.11 14.73 -13.44
N ASP A 153 -5.06 15.62 -13.72
CA ASP A 153 -5.59 16.56 -12.73
C ASP A 153 -6.26 15.83 -11.55
N ILE A 154 -7.02 14.77 -11.86
CA ILE A 154 -7.70 13.93 -10.87
C ILE A 154 -6.66 13.18 -10.03
N ALA A 155 -5.64 12.60 -10.68
CA ALA A 155 -4.55 11.92 -9.98
C ALA A 155 -3.80 12.87 -9.04
N SER A 156 -3.52 14.10 -9.48
CA SER A 156 -2.92 15.16 -8.64
C SER A 156 -3.80 15.51 -7.45
N GLY A 157 -5.12 15.63 -7.64
CA GLY A 157 -6.08 15.84 -6.57
C GLY A 157 -6.08 14.71 -5.53
N ILE A 158 -6.00 13.44 -5.97
CA ILE A 158 -5.89 12.29 -5.07
C ILE A 158 -4.55 12.31 -4.33
N MET A 159 -3.44 12.61 -5.01
CA MET A 159 -2.12 12.69 -4.38
C MET A 159 -2.02 13.84 -3.37
N GLN A 160 -2.79 14.92 -3.54
CA GLN A 160 -2.90 15.95 -2.51
C GLN A 160 -3.51 15.38 -1.22
N LEU A 161 -4.54 14.53 -1.32
CA LEU A 161 -5.13 13.87 -0.14
C LEU A 161 -4.13 12.94 0.55
N VAL A 162 -3.38 12.16 -0.22
CA VAL A 162 -2.28 11.31 0.29
C VAL A 162 -1.27 12.16 1.04
N SER A 163 -0.84 13.28 0.44
CA SER A 163 0.13 14.21 1.05
C SER A 163 -0.39 14.83 2.34
N ILE A 164 -1.67 15.24 2.40
CA ILE A 164 -2.31 15.76 3.61
C ILE A 164 -2.20 14.74 4.75
N ILE A 165 -2.51 13.47 4.48
CA ILE A 165 -2.43 12.40 5.49
C ILE A 165 -0.99 12.24 5.96
N GLN A 166 -0.05 12.07 5.02
CA GLN A 166 1.34 11.73 5.30
C GLN A 166 2.12 12.84 6.01
N LYS A 167 1.79 14.12 5.75
CA LYS A 167 2.43 15.25 6.41
C LYS A 167 2.09 15.37 7.90
N GLY A 168 0.94 14.85 8.33
CA GLY A 168 0.55 14.87 9.74
C GLY A 168 0.20 16.24 10.33
N GLU A 169 0.19 17.32 9.52
CA GLU A 169 -0.07 18.70 9.98
C GLU A 169 -1.45 18.89 10.65
N TRP A 170 -2.36 17.95 10.44
CA TRP A 170 -3.69 17.90 11.05
C TRP A 170 -3.66 17.49 12.53
N GLN A 171 -2.58 16.86 13.01
CA GLN A 171 -2.51 16.41 14.41
C GLN A 171 -2.54 17.59 15.40
N GLN A 172 -3.46 17.52 16.38
CA GLN A 172 -3.70 18.59 17.34
C GLN A 172 -2.84 18.40 18.60
N ARG A 173 -1.55 18.78 18.53
CA ARG A 173 -0.59 18.66 19.64
C ARG A 173 -0.41 17.22 20.17
N THR A 174 -0.70 16.24 19.32
CA THR A 174 -0.46 14.81 19.56
C THR A 174 0.71 14.34 18.69
N HIS A 175 1.26 13.17 19.02
CA HIS A 175 2.34 12.53 18.25
C HIS A 175 1.96 11.09 17.89
N PHE A 176 0.72 10.88 17.45
CA PHE A 176 0.32 9.54 16.99
C PHE A 176 1.08 9.21 15.70
N PRO A 177 1.39 7.92 15.46
CA PRO A 177 1.93 7.49 14.18
C PRO A 177 1.05 7.95 13.02
N ILE A 178 1.68 8.30 11.90
CA ILE A 178 0.95 8.61 10.67
C ILE A 178 0.31 7.31 10.16
N PRO A 179 -1.01 7.29 9.87
CA PRO A 179 -1.69 6.10 9.39
C PRO A 179 -1.14 5.66 8.03
N LYS A 180 -1.21 4.35 7.75
CA LYS A 180 -1.03 3.82 6.39
C LYS A 180 -2.09 4.42 5.46
N VAL A 181 -1.77 4.60 4.19
CA VAL A 181 -2.74 5.11 3.21
C VAL A 181 -3.01 4.04 2.17
N LEU A 182 -4.28 3.74 1.92
CA LEU A 182 -4.73 2.91 0.80
C LEU A 182 -5.58 3.76 -0.15
N VAL A 183 -5.09 3.98 -1.36
CA VAL A 183 -5.82 4.66 -2.43
C VAL A 183 -6.53 3.61 -3.28
N ILE A 184 -7.84 3.73 -3.37
CA ILE A 184 -8.68 2.95 -4.27
C ILE A 184 -9.01 3.82 -5.48
N CYS A 185 -8.49 3.47 -6.65
CA CYS A 185 -8.95 4.04 -7.91
C CYS A 185 -10.38 3.54 -8.18
N PRO A 186 -11.37 4.43 -8.39
CA PRO A 186 -12.76 4.02 -8.54
C PRO A 186 -12.98 3.22 -9.84
N PRO A 187 -14.09 2.45 -9.95
CA PRO A 187 -14.48 1.76 -11.18
C PRO A 187 -14.54 2.69 -12.39
N LYS A 188 -14.40 2.10 -13.58
CA LYS A 188 -14.54 2.85 -14.83
C LYS A 188 -15.98 3.33 -15.01
N LEU A 189 -16.14 4.43 -15.73
CA LEU A 189 -17.43 5.10 -15.87
C LEU A 189 -17.86 5.16 -17.33
N ASN A 190 -18.81 4.30 -17.72
CA ASN A 190 -19.37 4.22 -19.07
C ASN A 190 -20.90 4.38 -19.05
N LEU A 191 -21.37 5.63 -19.11
CA LEU A 191 -22.80 5.96 -19.01
C LEU A 191 -23.45 5.83 -20.39
N ARG A 192 -23.99 4.67 -20.70
CA ARG A 192 -24.67 4.42 -21.99
C ARG A 192 -26.13 4.83 -21.92
N GLN A 193 -26.80 4.47 -20.83
CA GLN A 193 -28.25 4.64 -20.61
C GLN A 193 -28.58 5.55 -19.42
N SER A 194 -27.58 5.94 -18.63
CA SER A 194 -27.76 6.79 -17.46
C SER A 194 -28.44 8.13 -17.78
N PRO A 195 -29.38 8.61 -16.94
CA PRO A 195 -29.92 9.97 -17.05
C PRO A 195 -28.83 11.05 -16.87
N TYR A 196 -27.70 10.70 -16.24
CA TYR A 196 -26.58 11.60 -15.98
C TYR A 196 -25.51 11.60 -17.07
N LYS A 197 -25.71 10.87 -18.18
CA LYS A 197 -24.74 10.72 -19.28
C LYS A 197 -24.13 12.04 -19.74
N ASN A 198 -24.94 13.08 -19.92
CA ASN A 198 -24.46 14.39 -20.39
C ASN A 198 -23.55 15.09 -19.37
N ALA A 199 -23.81 14.91 -18.07
CA ALA A 199 -22.98 15.49 -17.01
C ALA A 199 -21.60 14.82 -16.90
N PHE A 200 -21.48 13.57 -17.35
CA PHE A 200 -20.24 12.78 -17.34
C PHE A 200 -19.68 12.48 -18.73
N GLU A 201 -20.05 13.27 -19.74
CA GLU A 201 -19.51 13.09 -21.09
C GLU A 201 -17.97 13.12 -21.07
N GLY A 202 -17.34 12.11 -21.69
CA GLY A 202 -15.88 11.92 -21.69
C GLY A 202 -15.33 11.17 -20.48
N SER A 203 -16.15 10.75 -19.52
CA SER A 203 -15.71 10.04 -18.31
C SER A 203 -14.99 8.73 -18.59
N LEU A 204 -15.41 7.98 -19.63
CA LEU A 204 -14.85 6.66 -19.94
C LEU A 204 -13.34 6.74 -20.17
N ALA A 205 -12.92 7.57 -21.15
CA ALA A 205 -11.52 7.75 -21.49
C ALA A 205 -10.69 8.24 -20.29
N LYS A 206 -11.24 9.17 -19.48
CA LYS A 206 -10.57 9.66 -18.27
C LYS A 206 -10.40 8.53 -17.23
N SER A 207 -11.47 7.77 -16.97
CA SER A 207 -11.46 6.69 -15.98
C SER A 207 -10.60 5.49 -16.40
N GLU A 208 -10.44 5.25 -17.70
CA GLU A 208 -9.55 4.21 -18.23
C GLU A 208 -8.07 4.60 -18.12
N ALA A 209 -7.75 5.88 -18.30
CA ALA A 209 -6.39 6.39 -18.19
C ALA A 209 -5.91 6.53 -16.74
N LEU A 210 -6.83 6.86 -15.82
CA LEU A 210 -6.53 7.18 -14.42
C LEU A 210 -5.65 6.14 -13.69
N PRO A 211 -5.94 4.82 -13.68
CA PRO A 211 -5.14 3.87 -12.91
C PRO A 211 -3.69 3.77 -13.38
N GLY A 212 -3.42 3.92 -14.69
CA GLY A 212 -2.06 3.91 -15.24
C GLY A 212 -1.20 5.11 -14.81
N ILE A 213 -1.85 6.23 -14.49
CA ILE A 213 -1.19 7.45 -14.00
C ILE A 213 -1.09 7.43 -12.48
N LEU A 214 -2.17 7.06 -11.80
CA LEU A 214 -2.30 7.16 -10.36
C LEU A 214 -1.46 6.12 -9.63
N ARG A 215 -1.40 4.88 -10.12
CA ARG A 215 -0.65 3.78 -9.49
C ARG A 215 0.80 4.15 -9.19
N PRO A 216 1.64 4.54 -10.16
CA PRO A 216 3.05 4.85 -9.89
C PRO A 216 3.20 6.00 -8.90
N LEU A 217 2.34 7.03 -8.96
CA LEU A 217 2.39 8.16 -8.02
C LEU A 217 2.10 7.73 -6.58
N VAL A 218 1.09 6.89 -6.38
CA VAL A 218 0.71 6.37 -5.06
C VAL A 218 1.81 5.46 -4.53
N GLU A 219 2.26 4.49 -5.33
CA GLU A 219 3.29 3.52 -4.92
C GLU A 219 4.63 4.23 -4.62
N SER A 220 5.05 5.20 -5.42
CA SER A 220 6.26 6.01 -5.15
C SER A 220 6.16 6.88 -3.89
N SER A 221 4.95 7.21 -3.42
CA SER A 221 4.76 7.91 -2.14
C SER A 221 4.82 6.99 -0.91
N GLY A 222 4.96 5.68 -1.11
CA GLY A 222 4.88 4.67 -0.05
C GLY A 222 3.46 4.34 0.42
N ALA A 223 2.43 4.90 -0.23
CA ALA A 223 1.04 4.52 -0.03
C ALA A 223 0.69 3.26 -0.84
N LEU A 224 -0.37 2.57 -0.43
CA LEU A 224 -0.89 1.38 -1.08
C LEU A 224 -1.89 1.77 -2.16
N PHE A 225 -1.88 1.05 -3.28
CA PHE A 225 -2.79 1.29 -4.40
C PHE A 225 -3.65 0.06 -4.70
N PHE A 226 -4.94 0.26 -4.90
CA PHE A 226 -5.87 -0.76 -5.37
C PHE A 226 -6.73 -0.20 -6.51
N ASP A 227 -6.81 -0.93 -7.63
CA ASP A 227 -7.69 -0.59 -8.75
C ASP A 227 -9.02 -1.34 -8.62
N ALA A 228 -10.09 -0.63 -8.26
CA ALA A 228 -11.41 -1.24 -8.10
C ALA A 228 -11.92 -1.83 -9.43
N ALA A 229 -11.47 -1.34 -10.59
CA ALA A 229 -11.87 -1.86 -11.89
C ALA A 229 -11.43 -3.32 -12.14
N THR A 230 -10.47 -3.83 -11.35
CA THR A 230 -10.03 -5.24 -11.43
C THR A 230 -11.09 -6.22 -10.92
N VAL A 231 -11.98 -5.77 -10.02
CA VAL A 231 -13.05 -6.60 -9.43
C VAL A 231 -14.46 -6.07 -9.75
N VAL A 232 -14.58 -4.76 -9.96
CA VAL A 232 -15.79 -4.07 -10.41
C VAL A 232 -15.41 -3.20 -11.62
N PRO A 233 -15.30 -3.75 -12.84
CA PRO A 233 -14.90 -2.97 -14.02
C PRO A 233 -15.78 -1.76 -14.26
N PHE A 234 -17.09 -1.91 -14.08
CA PHE A 234 -18.10 -0.87 -14.16
C PHE A 234 -19.12 -1.06 -13.04
N ALA A 235 -19.64 0.06 -12.53
CA ALA A 235 -20.76 0.05 -11.61
C ALA A 235 -22.02 -0.52 -12.29
N ARG A 236 -22.79 -1.32 -11.54
CA ARG A 236 -23.99 -2.02 -12.01
C ARG A 236 -25.28 -1.48 -11.38
N GLY A 237 -25.22 -0.36 -10.66
CA GLY A 237 -26.41 0.35 -10.24
C GLY A 237 -27.20 0.90 -11.43
N ALA A 238 -28.45 1.27 -11.19
CA ALA A 238 -29.39 1.69 -12.24
C ALA A 238 -28.92 2.90 -13.05
N ASP A 239 -28.07 3.76 -12.47
CA ASP A 239 -27.56 4.97 -13.10
C ASP A 239 -26.16 4.84 -13.70
N GLU A 240 -25.58 3.63 -13.72
CA GLU A 240 -24.24 3.33 -14.24
C GLU A 240 -23.09 4.11 -13.56
N ILE A 241 -23.36 4.78 -12.43
CA ILE A 241 -22.38 5.51 -11.60
C ILE A 241 -22.21 4.82 -10.25
N HIS A 242 -23.33 4.45 -9.63
CA HIS A 242 -23.34 3.92 -8.27
C HIS A 242 -23.27 2.39 -8.26
N LEU A 243 -22.58 1.86 -7.25
CA LEU A 243 -22.38 0.42 -7.08
C LEU A 243 -23.70 -0.29 -6.77
N SER A 244 -23.93 -1.44 -7.40
CA SER A 244 -25.00 -2.35 -6.95
C SER A 244 -24.62 -3.03 -5.62
N ALA A 245 -25.57 -3.70 -4.97
CA ALA A 245 -25.29 -4.48 -3.76
C ALA A 245 -24.21 -5.56 -3.98
N GLU A 246 -24.20 -6.19 -5.17
CA GLU A 246 -23.18 -7.18 -5.56
C GLU A 246 -21.82 -6.51 -5.77
N ASN A 247 -21.77 -5.33 -6.41
CA ASN A 247 -20.52 -4.58 -6.52
C ASN A 247 -19.97 -4.20 -5.14
N HIS A 248 -20.82 -3.76 -4.22
CA HIS A 248 -20.41 -3.48 -2.84
C HIS A 248 -19.84 -4.72 -2.15
N ALA A 249 -20.44 -5.89 -2.33
CA ALA A 249 -19.95 -7.14 -1.74
C ALA A 249 -18.58 -7.55 -2.30
N VAL A 250 -18.41 -7.50 -3.63
CA VAL A 250 -17.14 -7.85 -4.29
C VAL A 250 -16.03 -6.87 -3.92
N LEU A 251 -16.33 -5.57 -3.92
CA LEU A 251 -15.36 -4.54 -3.51
C LEU A 251 -14.96 -4.71 -2.04
N ALA A 252 -15.92 -4.96 -1.15
CA ALA A 252 -15.64 -5.19 0.27
C ALA A 252 -14.68 -6.37 0.50
N GLN A 253 -14.89 -7.48 -0.22
CA GLN A 253 -14.02 -8.66 -0.12
C GLN A 253 -12.59 -8.34 -0.56
N ALA A 254 -12.44 -7.64 -1.67
CA ALA A 254 -11.13 -7.27 -2.20
C ALA A 254 -10.39 -6.30 -1.26
N VAL A 255 -11.07 -5.24 -0.82
CA VAL A 255 -10.46 -4.23 0.07
C VAL A 255 -10.14 -4.81 1.44
N ALA A 256 -10.97 -5.69 2.00
CA ALA A 256 -10.62 -6.40 3.25
C ALA A 256 -9.35 -7.24 3.08
N GLY A 257 -9.11 -7.81 1.90
CA GLY A 257 -7.86 -8.48 1.56
C GLY A 257 -6.67 -7.53 1.59
N GLU A 258 -6.78 -6.36 0.97
CA GLU A 258 -5.71 -5.34 0.97
C GLU A 258 -5.43 -4.79 2.37
N VAL A 259 -6.46 -4.54 3.17
CA VAL A 259 -6.32 -4.10 4.56
C VAL A 259 -5.57 -5.13 5.40
N ARG A 260 -5.94 -6.41 5.31
CA ARG A 260 -5.22 -7.48 6.04
C ARG A 260 -3.76 -7.52 5.62
N LYS A 261 -3.47 -7.54 4.32
CA LYS A 261 -2.09 -7.51 3.80
C LYS A 261 -1.29 -6.33 4.34
N ALA A 262 -1.91 -5.15 4.47
CA ALA A 262 -1.26 -3.94 4.96
C ALA A 262 -0.90 -4.01 6.45
N PHE A 263 -1.64 -4.77 7.23
CA PHE A 263 -1.58 -4.81 8.68
C PHE A 263 -1.08 -6.11 9.28
N SER A 264 -0.87 -7.13 8.46
CA SER A 264 -0.03 -8.26 8.81
C SER A 264 1.34 -7.72 9.23
N ASP A 265 1.67 -7.93 10.50
CA ASP A 265 3.03 -7.74 11.00
C ASP A 265 3.85 -8.96 10.55
N PRO A 266 4.99 -8.80 9.84
CA PRO A 266 5.84 -9.93 9.54
C PRO A 266 6.34 -10.68 10.79
N ASP A 267 6.30 -10.07 11.99
CA ASP A 267 6.83 -10.66 13.24
C ASP A 267 5.79 -11.02 14.32
N ASN A 268 4.52 -10.63 14.24
CA ASN A 268 3.52 -10.86 15.31
C ASN A 268 2.49 -11.98 15.04
N ASP A 269 2.78 -12.84 14.06
CA ASP A 269 2.13 -14.17 13.87
C ASP A 269 2.93 -15.29 14.58
N MET A 270 3.69 -14.92 15.62
CA MET A 270 4.65 -15.79 16.31
C MET A 270 4.07 -16.60 17.48
N THR A 271 2.77 -16.48 17.76
CA THR A 271 2.10 -17.33 18.77
C THR A 271 0.71 -17.74 18.33
N THR A 272 0.57 -18.46 17.22
CA THR A 272 -0.10 -19.78 17.13
C THR A 272 -0.45 -20.12 15.68
N ASN A 273 0.38 -20.99 15.08
CA ASN A 273 0.05 -21.82 13.91
C ASN A 273 -0.34 -21.08 12.60
N LYS A 274 0.63 -20.52 11.89
CA LYS A 274 1.36 -21.20 10.80
C LYS A 274 2.36 -20.23 10.16
N LYS A 275 3.67 -20.54 10.31
CA LYS A 275 4.68 -20.18 9.32
C LYS A 275 4.19 -20.59 7.92
N ALA A 276 3.72 -19.64 7.15
CA ALA A 276 3.93 -19.64 5.71
C ALA A 276 5.28 -18.93 5.52
N ASN A 277 6.44 -19.56 5.34
CA ASN A 277 6.72 -20.82 4.66
C ASN A 277 5.76 -21.17 3.52
N MET A 278 5.26 -20.17 2.82
CA MET A 278 4.89 -20.37 1.44
C MET A 278 6.19 -20.36 0.67
N ASN A 279 7.04 -21.41 0.79
CA ASN A 279 8.12 -21.80 -0.15
C ASN A 279 9.54 -22.10 0.38
N GLY A 280 9.83 -21.99 1.68
CA GLY A 280 11.14 -22.42 2.23
C GLY A 280 12.26 -21.39 2.26
N ILE A 281 12.04 -20.14 1.81
CA ILE A 281 13.09 -19.11 1.71
C ILE A 281 12.70 -17.77 2.35
N THR A 282 13.67 -17.08 2.93
CA THR A 282 13.54 -15.72 3.48
C THR A 282 14.19 -14.73 2.50
N GLU A 283 13.43 -13.77 1.98
CA GLU A 283 13.92 -12.78 0.99
C GLU A 283 14.37 -11.48 1.65
N VAL A 284 15.49 -10.90 1.18
CA VAL A 284 16.05 -9.64 1.69
C VAL A 284 15.31 -8.41 1.14
N PHE A 285 14.85 -8.49 -0.10
CA PHE A 285 14.10 -7.43 -0.79
C PHE A 285 12.73 -7.97 -1.21
N PRO A 286 11.70 -7.11 -1.38
CA PRO A 286 10.39 -7.57 -1.81
C PRO A 286 10.46 -8.27 -3.17
N ARG A 287 9.72 -9.39 -3.31
CA ARG A 287 9.64 -10.23 -4.50
C ARG A 287 9.16 -9.50 -5.76
N GLY A 288 8.25 -8.54 -5.59
CA GLY A 288 7.58 -7.85 -6.70
C GLY A 288 6.47 -8.68 -7.36
N GLY A 289 6.02 -8.22 -8.52
CA GLY A 289 4.96 -8.88 -9.29
C GLY A 289 5.48 -10.00 -10.19
N VAL A 290 4.56 -10.77 -10.78
CA VAL A 290 4.89 -11.76 -11.81
C VAL A 290 5.65 -11.07 -12.95
N ASN A 291 6.73 -11.68 -13.41
CA ASN A 291 7.58 -11.18 -14.47
C ASN A 291 6.95 -11.36 -15.87
N ALA A 292 5.77 -10.79 -16.07
CA ALA A 292 4.96 -10.99 -17.27
C ALA A 292 5.63 -10.48 -18.55
N ALA A 293 6.41 -9.39 -18.46
CA ALA A 293 7.08 -8.78 -19.60
C ALA A 293 8.13 -9.71 -20.26
N TYR A 294 8.78 -10.56 -19.46
CA TYR A 294 9.82 -11.48 -19.93
C TYR A 294 9.40 -12.95 -19.90
N ALA A 295 8.16 -13.27 -19.54
CA ALA A 295 7.68 -14.66 -19.37
C ALA A 295 8.01 -15.59 -20.55
N ARG A 296 7.97 -15.09 -21.79
CA ARG A 296 8.34 -15.85 -23.01
C ARG A 296 9.81 -16.34 -23.06
N TYR A 297 10.68 -15.75 -22.25
CA TYR A 297 12.11 -16.09 -22.15
C TYR A 297 12.42 -16.93 -20.91
N PHE A 298 11.40 -17.45 -20.23
CA PHE A 298 11.54 -18.25 -19.03
C PHE A 298 10.78 -19.57 -19.20
N VAL A 299 11.31 -20.63 -18.60
CA VAL A 299 10.56 -21.85 -18.34
C VAL A 299 10.17 -21.83 -16.87
N GLY A 300 8.87 -21.92 -16.58
CA GLY A 300 8.31 -21.73 -15.23
C GLY A 300 8.00 -20.27 -14.90
N ASN A 301 7.58 -20.00 -13.66
CA ASN A 301 7.20 -18.65 -13.24
C ASN A 301 8.36 -17.94 -12.54
N SER A 302 8.52 -16.66 -12.84
CA SER A 302 9.43 -15.76 -12.14
C SER A 302 8.72 -14.47 -11.72
N TYR A 303 9.32 -13.79 -10.76
CA TYR A 303 8.84 -12.53 -10.20
C TYR A 303 9.95 -11.49 -10.25
N LEU A 304 9.59 -10.23 -10.47
CA LEU A 304 10.54 -9.13 -10.63
C LEU A 304 10.11 -7.92 -9.81
N ASN A 305 11.06 -7.39 -9.05
CA ASN A 305 10.97 -6.08 -8.41
C ASN A 305 12.17 -5.23 -8.80
N MET A 306 11.96 -4.13 -9.51
CA MET A 306 13.06 -3.20 -9.81
C MET A 306 13.40 -2.41 -8.56
N LEU A 307 14.65 -2.54 -8.08
CA LEU A 307 15.15 -1.85 -6.90
C LEU A 307 15.76 -0.50 -7.24
N SER A 308 16.43 -0.42 -8.39
CA SER A 308 16.98 0.83 -8.93
C SER A 308 16.89 0.83 -10.44
N THR A 309 16.49 1.97 -11.01
CA THR A 309 16.54 2.26 -12.44
C THR A 309 17.39 3.50 -12.75
N GLU A 310 17.99 4.10 -11.72
CA GLU A 310 18.84 5.28 -11.84
C GLU A 310 20.30 4.90 -11.61
N GLY A 311 21.20 5.43 -12.45
CA GLY A 311 22.62 5.07 -12.41
C GLY A 311 22.88 3.63 -12.87
N VAL A 312 22.73 2.67 -11.96
CA VAL A 312 22.87 1.23 -12.23
C VAL A 312 21.52 0.56 -12.05
N ILE A 313 21.11 -0.22 -13.05
CA ILE A 313 19.85 -0.96 -13.03
C ILE A 313 20.03 -2.18 -12.14
N ILE A 314 19.15 -2.31 -11.13
CA ILE A 314 19.16 -3.42 -10.18
C ILE A 314 17.74 -3.97 -10.06
N GLY A 315 17.57 -5.26 -10.32
CA GLY A 315 16.30 -5.98 -10.12
C GLY A 315 16.45 -7.12 -9.12
N ASN A 316 15.52 -7.25 -8.17
CA ASN A 316 15.35 -8.46 -7.38
C ASN A 316 14.52 -9.46 -8.19
N VAL A 317 15.12 -10.60 -8.53
CA VAL A 317 14.48 -11.65 -9.35
C VAL A 317 14.29 -12.89 -8.50
N THR A 318 13.06 -13.39 -8.47
CA THR A 318 12.71 -14.63 -7.75
C THR A 318 12.21 -15.69 -8.72
N PHE A 319 12.77 -16.89 -8.62
CA PHE A 319 12.42 -18.07 -9.41
C PHE A 319 11.67 -19.08 -8.55
N GLU A 320 10.53 -19.59 -9.05
CA GLU A 320 9.91 -20.81 -8.50
C GLU A 320 10.83 -22.03 -8.70
N PRO A 321 10.65 -23.14 -7.96
CA PRO A 321 11.41 -24.36 -8.15
C PRO A 321 11.27 -24.83 -9.59
N GLY A 322 12.39 -25.17 -10.22
CA GLY A 322 12.41 -25.51 -11.63
C GLY A 322 12.41 -24.32 -12.59
N CYS A 323 12.16 -23.09 -12.13
CA CYS A 323 12.13 -21.93 -13.04
C CYS A 323 13.53 -21.52 -13.45
N ARG A 324 13.76 -21.28 -14.74
CA ARG A 324 15.00 -20.72 -15.28
C ARG A 324 14.72 -19.83 -16.48
N ASN A 325 15.61 -18.89 -16.72
CA ASN A 325 15.59 -18.15 -17.98
C ASN A 325 16.21 -18.99 -19.12
N ASN A 326 15.91 -18.58 -20.36
CA ASN A 326 16.55 -19.12 -21.54
C ASN A 326 18.02 -18.70 -21.58
N TRP A 327 18.81 -19.40 -22.39
CA TRP A 327 20.15 -18.95 -22.70
C TRP A 327 20.11 -17.53 -23.28
N HIS A 328 20.99 -16.65 -22.82
CA HIS A 328 21.05 -15.28 -23.30
C HIS A 328 22.47 -14.70 -23.21
N THR A 329 22.68 -13.61 -23.95
CA THR A 329 23.94 -12.89 -24.01
C THR A 329 23.69 -11.40 -23.82
N HIS A 330 24.42 -10.79 -22.89
CA HIS A 330 24.52 -9.33 -22.78
C HIS A 330 25.65 -8.85 -23.69
N HIS A 331 25.34 -8.09 -24.73
CA HIS A 331 26.34 -7.50 -25.64
C HIS A 331 26.67 -6.08 -25.18
N ALA A 332 27.93 -5.68 -25.36
CA ALA A 332 28.39 -4.29 -25.25
C ALA A 332 29.70 -4.14 -26.04
N ALA A 333 29.96 -2.94 -26.58
CA ALA A 333 31.22 -2.62 -27.25
C ALA A 333 32.38 -2.41 -26.27
N LYS A 334 32.06 -1.87 -25.08
CA LYS A 334 32.99 -1.64 -23.97
C LYS A 334 32.23 -1.69 -22.65
N GLY A 335 32.83 -2.30 -21.62
CA GLY A 335 32.14 -2.54 -20.34
C GLY A 335 31.00 -3.55 -20.49
N GLY A 336 29.89 -3.31 -19.79
CA GLY A 336 28.70 -4.15 -19.90
C GLY A 336 28.77 -5.48 -19.14
N GLY A 337 27.71 -6.26 -19.26
CA GLY A 337 27.54 -7.55 -18.59
C GLY A 337 26.54 -7.47 -17.44
N GLN A 338 26.59 -8.47 -16.57
CA GLN A 338 25.67 -8.60 -15.44
C GLN A 338 26.40 -9.15 -14.22
N ILE A 339 25.97 -8.72 -13.03
CA ILE A 339 26.39 -9.31 -11.77
C ILE A 339 25.17 -9.89 -11.07
N LEU A 340 25.28 -11.13 -10.60
CA LEU A 340 24.28 -11.76 -9.74
C LEU A 340 24.76 -11.73 -8.30
N LEU A 341 23.95 -11.15 -7.41
CA LEU A 341 24.17 -11.24 -5.96
C LEU A 341 23.09 -12.15 -5.36
N CYS A 342 23.46 -13.35 -4.96
CA CYS A 342 22.51 -14.38 -4.52
C CYS A 342 22.06 -14.11 -3.08
N THR A 343 20.75 -13.98 -2.85
CA THR A 343 20.22 -13.51 -1.56
C THR A 343 19.41 -14.57 -0.82
N ALA A 344 18.79 -15.53 -1.52
CA ALA A 344 18.02 -16.59 -0.89
C ALA A 344 17.91 -17.86 -1.77
N GLY A 345 17.70 -19.00 -1.11
CA GLY A 345 17.42 -20.26 -1.78
C GLY A 345 18.62 -20.90 -2.48
N ARG A 346 18.35 -21.81 -3.43
CA ARG A 346 19.34 -22.60 -4.16
C ARG A 346 19.04 -22.61 -5.64
N GLY A 347 20.03 -22.26 -6.43
CA GLY A 347 19.90 -22.09 -7.87
C GLY A 347 21.11 -22.58 -8.65
N TRP A 348 21.10 -22.27 -9.93
CA TRP A 348 22.13 -22.63 -10.88
C TRP A 348 22.47 -21.44 -11.75
N TYR A 349 23.74 -21.36 -12.13
CA TYR A 349 24.25 -20.52 -13.21
C TYR A 349 25.11 -21.37 -14.12
N GLN A 350 25.02 -21.17 -15.43
CA GLN A 350 25.87 -21.88 -16.38
C GLN A 350 26.25 -20.99 -17.55
N GLU A 351 27.55 -20.99 -17.86
CA GLU A 351 28.09 -20.45 -19.11
C GLU A 351 28.10 -21.53 -20.19
N TRP A 352 27.92 -21.11 -21.44
CA TRP A 352 27.91 -22.03 -22.57
C TRP A 352 29.22 -22.82 -22.66
N GLY A 353 29.11 -24.15 -22.76
CA GLY A 353 30.26 -25.05 -22.83
C GLY A 353 30.97 -25.31 -21.49
N LYS A 354 30.52 -24.70 -20.38
CA LYS A 354 31.06 -24.96 -19.03
C LYS A 354 30.07 -25.77 -18.17
N PRO A 355 30.55 -26.46 -17.12
CA PRO A 355 29.67 -27.08 -16.12
C PRO A 355 28.76 -26.03 -15.45
N ALA A 356 27.55 -26.45 -15.07
CA ALA A 356 26.68 -25.62 -14.25
C ALA A 356 27.28 -25.46 -12.84
N ARG A 357 27.22 -24.23 -12.32
CA ARG A 357 27.63 -23.86 -10.97
C ARG A 357 26.38 -23.72 -10.11
N GLU A 358 26.34 -24.45 -9.00
CA GLU A 358 25.30 -24.28 -7.98
C GLU A 358 25.50 -22.95 -7.24
N LEU A 359 24.40 -22.28 -6.89
CA LEU A 359 24.39 -20.98 -6.24
C LEU A 359 23.59 -21.02 -4.94
N HIS A 360 24.14 -20.38 -3.91
CA HIS A 360 23.60 -20.26 -2.56
C HIS A 360 23.58 -18.79 -2.10
N PRO A 361 22.88 -18.45 -1.00
CA PRO A 361 22.89 -17.09 -0.47
C PRO A 361 24.31 -16.67 -0.09
N GLY A 362 24.72 -15.48 -0.52
CA GLY A 362 26.09 -14.97 -0.36
C GLY A 362 27.00 -15.20 -1.57
N ASP A 363 26.59 -16.02 -2.55
CA ASP A 363 27.34 -16.19 -3.80
C ASP A 363 27.24 -14.94 -4.70
N VAL A 364 28.34 -14.67 -5.40
CA VAL A 364 28.42 -13.66 -6.46
C VAL A 364 28.84 -14.30 -7.78
N VAL A 365 28.17 -13.92 -8.85
CA VAL A 365 28.51 -14.29 -10.23
C VAL A 365 28.74 -13.03 -11.04
N ASN A 366 29.94 -12.87 -11.59
CA ASN A 366 30.25 -11.81 -12.54
C ASN A 366 30.19 -12.38 -13.94
N ILE A 367 29.36 -11.78 -14.79
CA ILE A 367 29.05 -12.26 -16.13
C ILE A 367 29.48 -11.18 -17.13
N PRO A 368 30.68 -11.31 -17.74
CA PRO A 368 31.16 -10.34 -18.71
C PRO A 368 30.24 -10.23 -19.93
N ALA A 369 30.26 -9.07 -20.59
CA ALA A 369 29.60 -8.92 -21.89
C ALA A 369 30.13 -9.96 -22.90
N GLY A 370 29.23 -10.48 -23.74
CA GLY A 370 29.51 -11.49 -24.77
C GLY A 370 29.38 -12.95 -24.29
N VAL A 371 29.21 -13.19 -22.99
CA VAL A 371 29.07 -14.55 -22.46
C VAL A 371 27.62 -15.04 -22.59
N LYS A 372 27.42 -16.12 -23.37
CA LYS A 372 26.13 -16.84 -23.42
C LYS A 372 25.96 -17.66 -22.14
N HIS A 373 24.90 -17.42 -21.39
CA HIS A 373 24.66 -18.05 -20.10
C HIS A 373 23.16 -18.21 -19.79
N TRP A 374 22.83 -19.00 -18.78
CA TRP A 374 21.50 -19.02 -18.14
C TRP A 374 21.65 -19.09 -16.62
N HIS A 375 20.58 -18.76 -15.91
CA HIS A 375 20.47 -18.96 -14.47
C HIS A 375 19.01 -19.17 -14.05
N GLY A 376 18.84 -19.79 -12.88
CA GLY A 376 17.51 -20.10 -12.36
C GLY A 376 17.56 -20.90 -11.07
N ALA A 377 16.38 -21.32 -10.63
CA ALA A 377 16.19 -22.16 -9.45
C ALA A 377 16.68 -23.59 -9.66
N ALA A 378 17.01 -24.28 -8.56
CA ALA A 378 17.06 -25.75 -8.53
C ALA A 378 15.63 -26.32 -8.67
N LYS A 379 15.51 -27.61 -9.01
CA LYS A 379 14.21 -28.24 -9.31
C LYS A 379 13.23 -28.22 -8.13
N ASP A 380 13.77 -28.23 -6.93
CA ASP A 380 13.09 -28.44 -5.65
C ASP A 380 13.29 -27.26 -4.68
N SER A 381 13.96 -26.19 -5.11
CA SER A 381 14.23 -25.02 -4.27
C SER A 381 13.89 -23.74 -5.03
N TRP A 382 13.36 -22.77 -4.30
CA TRP A 382 13.29 -21.40 -4.80
C TRP A 382 14.70 -20.81 -4.90
N PHE A 383 14.85 -19.77 -5.70
CA PHE A 383 16.12 -19.04 -5.83
C PHE A 383 15.87 -17.55 -6.05
N VAL A 384 16.63 -16.72 -5.35
CA VAL A 384 16.54 -15.27 -5.40
C VAL A 384 17.91 -14.65 -5.53
N HIS A 385 18.03 -13.71 -6.45
CA HIS A 385 19.23 -12.92 -6.62
C HIS A 385 18.89 -11.49 -7.04
N LEU A 386 19.83 -10.58 -6.80
CA LEU A 386 19.84 -9.28 -7.46
C LEU A 386 20.52 -9.42 -8.81
N ALA A 387 19.89 -8.93 -9.87
CA ALA A 387 20.47 -8.74 -11.18
C ALA A 387 20.95 -7.29 -11.29
N VAL A 388 22.26 -7.08 -11.31
CA VAL A 388 22.89 -5.77 -11.49
C VAL A 388 23.37 -5.68 -12.93
N GLU A 389 22.77 -4.80 -13.73
CA GLU A 389 23.21 -4.57 -15.11
C GLU A 389 24.42 -3.63 -15.12
N VAL A 390 25.57 -4.15 -15.51
CA VAL A 390 26.80 -3.36 -15.56
C VAL A 390 26.69 -2.37 -16.73
N PRO A 391 26.89 -1.06 -16.53
CA PRO A 391 26.84 -0.09 -17.62
C PRO A 391 27.83 -0.42 -18.74
N GLY A 392 27.40 -0.29 -19.99
CA GLY A 392 28.21 -0.57 -21.17
C GLY A 392 27.81 0.27 -22.39
N GLU A 393 28.75 0.49 -23.29
CA GLU A 393 28.52 1.22 -24.54
C GLU A 393 27.80 0.33 -25.56
N ASN A 394 26.73 0.83 -26.18
CA ASN A 394 25.89 0.09 -27.14
C ASN A 394 25.36 -1.25 -26.58
N ALA A 395 24.95 -1.25 -25.31
CA ALA A 395 24.49 -2.44 -24.63
C ALA A 395 23.17 -2.98 -25.22
N LYS A 396 23.06 -4.29 -25.41
CA LYS A 396 21.82 -4.97 -25.82
C LYS A 396 21.76 -6.41 -25.32
N ASN A 397 20.56 -6.92 -25.13
CA ASN A 397 20.33 -8.31 -24.72
C ASN A 397 19.90 -9.14 -25.93
N GLU A 398 20.53 -10.30 -26.11
CA GLU A 398 20.13 -11.31 -27.09
C GLU A 398 19.65 -12.55 -26.35
N TRP A 399 18.38 -12.92 -26.60
CA TRP A 399 17.77 -14.13 -26.06
C TRP A 399 17.87 -15.27 -27.07
N HIS A 400 18.28 -16.44 -26.60
CA HIS A 400 18.46 -17.65 -27.40
C HIS A 400 17.43 -18.74 -27.01
N GLU A 401 17.80 -20.00 -27.24
CA GLU A 401 16.97 -21.16 -26.95
C GLU A 401 16.77 -21.43 -25.44
N PRO A 402 15.66 -22.09 -25.05
CA PRO A 402 15.50 -22.60 -23.69
C PRO A 402 16.60 -23.58 -23.31
N VAL A 403 16.90 -23.65 -22.01
CA VAL A 403 17.80 -24.69 -21.47
C VAL A 403 17.18 -26.06 -21.75
N ASN A 404 17.95 -26.96 -22.34
CA ASN A 404 17.48 -28.31 -22.65
C ASN A 404 17.01 -29.00 -21.36
N GLU A 405 15.78 -29.51 -21.37
CA GLU A 405 15.15 -30.09 -20.19
C GLU A 405 15.88 -31.32 -19.68
N SER A 406 16.44 -32.15 -20.56
CA SER A 406 17.20 -33.34 -20.16
C SER A 406 18.53 -32.99 -19.48
N ASP A 407 19.20 -31.92 -19.92
CA ASP A 407 20.43 -31.44 -19.29
C ASP A 407 20.14 -30.80 -17.92
N TYR A 408 19.09 -29.98 -17.84
CA TYR A 408 18.63 -29.42 -16.57
C TYR A 408 18.22 -30.52 -15.57
N ASN A 409 17.52 -31.55 -16.04
CA ASN A 409 17.10 -32.68 -15.21
C ASN A 409 18.24 -33.59 -14.73
N ARG A 410 19.45 -33.46 -15.28
CA ARG A 410 20.66 -34.14 -14.77
C ARG A 410 21.39 -33.37 -13.67
N LEU A 411 21.08 -32.09 -13.48
CA LEU A 411 21.65 -31.31 -12.37
C LEU A 411 21.20 -31.91 -11.02
N PRO A 412 22.06 -31.93 -9.99
CA PRO A 412 21.74 -32.45 -8.67
C PRO A 412 20.44 -31.91 -8.06
#